data_AF-A0A7S3RNR0-F1
#
_entry.id   AF-A0A7S3RNR0-F1
#
_cell.length_a   1.000
_cell.length_b   1.000
_cell.length_c   1.000
_cell.angle_alpha   90.00
_cell.angle_beta   90.00
_cell.angle_gamma   90.00
#
_symmetry.space_group_name_H-M   'P 1'
#
loop_
_entity.id
_entity.type
_entity.pdbx_description
1 polymer ?
#
loop_
_entity_poly.entity_id
_entity_poly.type
_entity_poly.pdbx_seq_one_letter_code
_entity_poly.pdbx_strand_id
1 'polypeptide(L)'
;RVCYLRNLTRDPPPPLPGGFAPDDLVYYNGSSYSFDNGDVLIFGERGTVVGPPTLASHAEGLTVLFDGNKGTVQVVLNQLSREPLPSLPSGEYTWHIPGFSKIEETKLYSPTFQAGAFNWTLLLYPKGDDQQGQLSLYLSAAGS
;
A
#
# COMPACT_ATOMS: atom_id res chain seq x y z
N ARG A 1 -29.67 18.51 -18.83
CA ARG A 1 -30.47 17.31 -18.53
C ARG A 1 -31.62 17.74 -17.63
N VAL A 2 -32.87 17.56 -18.07
CA VAL A 2 -34.06 17.87 -17.26
C VAL A 2 -34.44 16.59 -16.51
N CYS A 3 -34.31 16.57 -15.18
CA CYS A 3 -34.82 15.49 -14.35
C CYS A 3 -36.27 15.78 -13.97
N TYR A 4 -37.20 14.92 -14.36
CA TYR A 4 -38.61 15.02 -13.97
C TYR A 4 -38.77 14.48 -12.55
N LEU A 5 -39.46 15.26 -11.71
CA LEU A 5 -39.75 14.95 -10.30
C LEU A 5 -40.46 13.60 -10.07
N ARG A 6 -41.00 12.98 -11.13
CA ARG A 6 -41.68 11.68 -11.10
C ARG A 6 -40.75 10.46 -11.11
N ASN A 7 -39.44 10.67 -11.31
CA ASN A 7 -38.44 9.60 -11.27
C ASN A 7 -37.64 9.56 -9.96
N LEU A 8 -38.06 10.37 -8.96
CA LEU A 8 -37.48 10.34 -7.63
C LEU A 8 -38.36 9.45 -6.75
N THR A 9 -37.84 8.28 -6.38
CA THR A 9 -38.43 7.45 -5.34
C THR A 9 -38.33 8.20 -4.01
N ARG A 10 -39.39 8.15 -3.20
CA ARG A 10 -39.38 8.73 -1.84
C ARG A 10 -38.70 7.83 -0.81
N ASP A 11 -38.40 6.60 -1.18
CA ASP A 11 -37.73 5.66 -0.31
C ASP A 11 -36.28 6.11 -0.08
N PRO A 12 -35.80 6.09 1.17
CA PRO A 12 -34.41 6.42 1.46
C PRO A 12 -33.50 5.46 0.67
N PRO A 13 -32.40 5.95 0.07
CA PRO A 13 -31.45 5.09 -0.61
C PRO A 13 -30.95 3.99 0.35
N PRO A 14 -30.68 2.77 -0.14
CA PRO A 14 -30.14 1.71 0.69
C PRO A 14 -28.87 2.17 1.41
N PRO A 15 -28.68 1.81 2.69
CA PRO A 15 -27.46 2.16 3.41
C PRO A 15 -26.26 1.49 2.74
N LEU A 16 -25.10 2.16 2.76
CA LEU A 16 -23.89 1.57 2.21
C LEU A 16 -23.39 0.42 3.10
N PRO A 17 -22.69 -0.58 2.52
CA PRO A 17 -22.04 -1.65 3.28
C PRO A 17 -21.19 -1.10 4.43
N GLY A 18 -21.12 -1.83 5.54
CA GLY A 18 -20.30 -1.45 6.69
C GLY A 18 -20.81 -0.23 7.48
N GLY A 19 -22.01 0.28 7.19
CA GLY A 19 -22.58 1.45 7.86
C GLY A 19 -21.89 2.76 7.50
N PHE A 20 -21.33 2.82 6.29
CA PHE A 20 -20.73 4.04 5.74
C PHE A 20 -21.80 4.94 5.13
N ALA A 21 -21.50 6.23 5.05
CA ALA A 21 -22.26 7.24 4.32
C ALA A 21 -21.38 7.89 3.23
N PRO A 22 -21.97 8.46 2.17
CA PRO A 22 -21.25 9.38 1.31
C PRO A 22 -20.60 10.48 2.15
N ASP A 23 -19.40 10.91 1.74
CA ASP A 23 -18.55 11.87 2.43
C ASP A 23 -17.88 11.37 3.73
N ASP A 24 -18.08 10.10 4.11
CA ASP A 24 -17.30 9.49 5.21
C ASP A 24 -15.81 9.44 4.85
N LEU A 25 -14.98 9.80 5.84
CA LEU A 25 -13.54 9.70 5.75
C LEU A 25 -13.08 8.26 5.95
N VAL A 26 -12.20 7.79 5.05
CA VAL A 26 -11.59 6.46 5.13
C VAL A 26 -10.10 6.51 4.80
N TYR A 27 -9.38 5.46 5.19
CA TYR A 27 -7.96 5.27 4.93
C TYR A 27 -7.73 3.91 4.26
N TYR A 28 -6.88 3.87 3.23
CA TYR A 28 -6.59 2.63 2.51
C TYR A 28 -5.69 1.69 3.31
N ASN A 29 -6.17 0.49 3.62
CA ASN A 29 -5.49 -0.56 4.41
C ASN A 29 -5.04 -1.75 3.54
N GLY A 30 -4.98 -1.58 2.22
CA GLY A 30 -4.50 -2.61 1.29
C GLY A 30 -3.04 -2.41 0.90
N SER A 31 -2.55 -3.31 0.06
CA SER A 31 -1.23 -3.17 -0.56
C SER A 31 -1.22 -2.02 -1.57
N SER A 32 -0.23 -1.14 -1.49
CA SER A 32 -0.10 -0.04 -2.45
C SER A 32 0.00 -0.55 -3.90
N TYR A 33 -0.63 0.16 -4.84
CA TYR A 33 -0.71 -0.24 -6.25
C TYR A 33 -0.79 0.98 -7.16
N SER A 34 -0.07 0.95 -8.29
CA SER A 34 -0.14 2.00 -9.32
C SER A 34 -0.91 1.52 -10.53
N PHE A 35 -1.85 2.32 -11.01
CA PHE A 35 -2.64 2.05 -12.21
C PHE A 35 -2.01 2.67 -13.46
N ASP A 36 -2.31 2.11 -14.63
CA ASP A 36 -1.81 2.62 -15.93
C ASP A 36 -2.28 4.05 -16.24
N ASN A 37 -3.38 4.50 -15.62
CA ASN A 37 -3.92 5.86 -15.78
C ASN A 37 -3.18 6.91 -14.92
N GLY A 38 -2.20 6.49 -14.12
CA GLY A 38 -1.43 7.34 -13.22
C GLY A 38 -2.03 7.56 -11.83
N ASP A 39 -3.20 6.98 -11.53
CA ASP A 39 -3.70 6.90 -10.16
C ASP A 39 -2.84 5.90 -9.36
N VAL A 40 -2.70 6.13 -8.05
CA VAL A 40 -1.95 5.28 -7.14
C VAL A 40 -2.78 5.07 -5.87
N LEU A 41 -2.95 3.83 -5.44
CA LEU A 41 -3.38 3.52 -4.08
C LEU A 41 -2.15 3.44 -3.19
N ILE A 42 -2.09 4.26 -2.16
CA ILE A 42 -1.01 4.21 -1.18
C ILE A 42 -1.58 3.72 0.16
N PHE A 43 -0.92 2.78 0.82
CA PHE A 43 -1.28 2.39 2.18
C PHE A 43 -1.34 3.63 3.09
N GLY A 44 -2.41 3.74 3.88
CA GLY A 44 -2.68 4.87 4.76
C GLY A 44 -3.20 6.11 4.03
N GLU A 45 -3.38 6.05 2.72
CA GLU A 45 -3.92 7.17 1.96
C GLU A 45 -5.35 7.46 2.35
N ARG A 46 -5.62 8.75 2.55
CA ARG A 46 -6.93 9.27 2.91
C ARG A 46 -7.81 9.34 1.67
N GLY A 47 -9.07 8.94 1.84
CA GLY A 47 -10.08 9.03 0.80
C GLY A 47 -11.46 9.30 1.38
N THR A 48 -12.38 9.62 0.47
CA THR A 48 -13.77 9.96 0.80
C THR A 48 -14.69 8.96 0.13
N VAL A 49 -15.65 8.42 0.88
CA VAL A 49 -16.67 7.50 0.33
C VAL A 49 -17.59 8.28 -0.62
N VAL A 50 -17.67 7.85 -1.87
CA VAL A 50 -18.52 8.48 -2.90
C VAL A 50 -19.83 7.71 -3.06
N GLY A 51 -19.85 6.41 -2.75
CA GLY A 51 -21.08 5.64 -2.82
C GLY A 51 -20.88 4.12 -2.93
N PRO A 52 -21.93 3.41 -3.40
CA PRO A 52 -21.91 1.97 -3.50
C PRO A 52 -20.92 1.50 -4.58
N PRO A 53 -20.56 0.21 -4.59
CA PRO A 53 -19.73 -0.36 -5.64
C PRO A 53 -20.51 -0.31 -6.96
N THR A 54 -19.87 0.16 -8.04
CA THR A 54 -20.50 0.20 -9.37
C THR A 54 -20.34 -1.10 -10.15
N LEU A 55 -19.50 -2.03 -9.67
CA LEU A 55 -19.31 -3.37 -10.26
C LEU A 55 -19.89 -4.44 -9.33
N ALA A 56 -20.69 -5.34 -9.92
CA ALA A 56 -21.35 -6.43 -9.19
C ALA A 56 -20.35 -7.43 -8.55
N SER A 57 -19.12 -7.53 -9.09
CA SER A 57 -18.06 -8.39 -8.53
C SER A 57 -17.52 -7.89 -7.19
N HIS A 58 -17.83 -6.66 -6.78
CA HIS A 58 -17.43 -6.07 -5.51
C HIS A 58 -18.66 -5.60 -4.72
N ALA A 59 -19.74 -6.39 -4.71
CA ALA A 59 -20.99 -6.04 -4.01
C ALA A 59 -20.79 -5.67 -2.52
N GLU A 60 -19.69 -6.11 -1.90
CA GLU A 60 -19.30 -5.83 -0.52
C GLU A 60 -18.24 -4.72 -0.38
N GLY A 61 -18.00 -3.93 -1.43
CA GLY A 61 -17.05 -2.83 -1.43
C GLY A 61 -17.70 -1.45 -1.38
N LEU A 62 -16.88 -0.42 -1.45
CA LEU A 62 -17.26 0.99 -1.59
C LEU A 62 -16.54 1.62 -2.77
N THR A 63 -17.16 2.62 -3.37
CA THR A 63 -16.49 3.51 -4.32
C THR A 63 -15.90 4.69 -3.55
N VAL A 64 -14.59 4.87 -3.59
CA VAL A 64 -13.84 5.86 -2.80
C VAL A 64 -13.04 6.77 -3.73
N LEU A 65 -13.01 8.07 -3.45
CA LEU A 65 -12.08 9.01 -4.07
C LEU A 65 -10.91 9.25 -3.12
N PHE A 66 -9.72 8.78 -3.48
CA PHE A 66 -8.49 9.03 -2.72
C PHE A 66 -7.88 10.36 -3.14
N ASP A 67 -7.31 11.11 -2.19
CA ASP A 67 -6.89 12.50 -2.42
C ASP A 67 -5.80 12.65 -3.49
N GLY A 68 -4.95 11.63 -3.68
CA GLY A 68 -3.92 11.61 -4.72
C GLY A 68 -4.44 11.25 -6.12
N ASN A 69 -5.69 10.80 -6.23
CA ASN A 69 -6.24 10.21 -7.44
C ASN A 69 -7.26 11.10 -8.13
N LYS A 70 -7.30 10.98 -9.47
CA LYS A 70 -8.30 11.68 -10.30
C LYS A 70 -9.57 10.85 -10.42
N GLY A 71 -9.43 9.52 -10.44
CA GLY A 71 -10.51 8.57 -10.51
C GLY A 71 -10.97 8.08 -9.14
N THR A 72 -12.23 7.67 -9.06
CA THR A 72 -12.71 6.86 -7.93
C THR A 72 -12.25 5.42 -8.09
N VAL A 73 -11.89 4.79 -6.98
CA VAL A 73 -11.47 3.38 -6.93
C VAL A 73 -12.50 2.58 -6.13
N GLN A 74 -12.80 1.37 -6.60
CA GLN A 74 -13.60 0.43 -5.83
C GLN A 74 -12.72 -0.38 -4.91
N VAL A 75 -13.05 -0.37 -3.62
CA VAL A 75 -12.25 -1.02 -2.58
C VAL A 75 -13.17 -1.86 -1.71
N VAL A 76 -12.77 -3.10 -1.43
CA VAL A 76 -13.50 -3.99 -0.51
C VAL A 76 -13.36 -3.47 0.93
N LEU A 77 -14.39 -3.69 1.76
CA LEU A 77 -14.45 -3.10 3.11
C LEU A 77 -13.26 -3.45 4.01
N ASN A 78 -12.67 -4.65 3.89
CA ASN A 78 -11.52 -5.06 4.70
C ASN A 78 -10.21 -4.32 4.36
N GLN A 79 -10.18 -3.61 3.23
CA GLN A 79 -9.08 -2.73 2.80
C GLN A 79 -9.35 -1.26 3.13
N LEU A 80 -10.38 -0.96 3.92
CA LEU A 80 -10.69 0.39 4.38
C LEU A 80 -10.66 0.46 5.91
N SER A 81 -10.10 1.53 6.44
CA SER A 81 -10.13 1.88 7.86
C SER A 81 -10.88 3.20 8.05
N ARG A 82 -11.67 3.30 9.13
CA ARG A 82 -12.32 4.55 9.56
C ARG A 82 -11.34 5.49 10.27
N GLU A 83 -10.27 4.93 10.82
CA GLU A 83 -9.25 5.66 11.56
C GLU A 83 -7.95 5.75 10.75
N PRO A 84 -7.16 6.82 10.93
CA PRO A 84 -5.83 6.91 10.34
C PRO A 84 -5.02 5.67 10.70
N LEU A 85 -4.47 5.01 9.68
CA LEU A 85 -3.60 3.87 9.93
C LEU A 85 -2.31 4.37 10.57
N PRO A 86 -1.74 3.62 11.53
CA PRO A 86 -0.37 3.90 11.94
C PRO A 86 0.49 3.89 10.68
N SER A 87 1.37 4.88 10.55
CA SER A 87 2.35 4.86 9.47
C SER A 87 3.00 3.48 9.48
N LEU A 88 2.93 2.75 8.36
CA LEU A 88 3.81 1.59 8.18
C LEU A 88 5.20 2.08 8.58
N PRO A 89 5.97 1.32 9.37
CA PRO A 89 7.33 1.74 9.66
C PRO A 89 8.12 1.62 8.35
N SER A 90 8.01 2.62 7.48
CA SER A 90 8.79 2.75 6.27
C SER A 90 10.16 3.21 6.74
N GLY A 91 11.09 2.26 6.80
CA GLY A 91 12.49 2.55 7.07
C GLY A 91 13.25 2.58 5.76
N GLU A 92 13.97 3.67 5.48
CA GLU A 92 15.07 3.65 4.55
C GLU A 92 16.35 3.37 5.34
N TYR A 93 17.17 2.46 4.87
CA TYR A 93 18.47 2.18 5.46
C TYR A 93 19.54 2.18 4.37
N THR A 94 20.54 3.02 4.53
CA THR A 94 21.70 3.09 3.64
C THR A 94 22.92 2.48 4.33
N TRP A 95 23.43 1.38 3.77
CA TRP A 95 24.68 0.79 4.21
C TRP A 95 25.84 1.28 3.35
N HIS A 96 26.71 2.11 3.93
CA HIS A 96 27.92 2.57 3.27
C HIS A 96 29.06 1.56 3.43
N ILE A 97 29.57 1.05 2.30
CA ILE A 97 30.69 0.09 2.26
C ILE A 97 31.93 0.77 1.67
N PRO A 98 32.88 1.24 2.50
CA PRO A 98 34.07 1.90 2.01
C PRO A 98 34.98 0.91 1.28
N GLY A 99 35.53 1.33 0.14
CA GLY A 99 36.51 0.53 -0.60
C GLY A 99 35.94 -0.76 -1.20
N PHE A 100 34.66 -0.78 -1.60
CA PHE A 100 33.94 -1.95 -2.12
C PHE A 100 34.74 -2.80 -3.14
N SER A 101 35.47 -2.17 -4.06
CA SER A 101 36.26 -2.87 -5.09
C SER A 101 37.49 -3.61 -4.56
N LYS A 102 37.92 -3.37 -3.32
CA LYS A 102 39.10 -3.98 -2.68
C LYS A 102 38.74 -5.11 -1.72
N ILE A 103 37.45 -5.43 -1.60
CA ILE A 103 36.95 -6.41 -0.65
C ILE A 103 37.31 -7.81 -1.15
N GLU A 104 38.01 -8.56 -0.32
CA GLU A 104 38.43 -9.92 -0.62
C GLU A 104 37.52 -10.95 0.05
N GLU A 105 36.81 -10.53 1.09
CA GLU A 105 35.83 -11.28 1.85
C GLU A 105 34.75 -11.87 0.96
N THR A 106 34.37 -13.11 1.24
CA THR A 106 33.32 -13.82 0.49
C THR A 106 31.94 -13.25 0.80
N LYS A 107 31.72 -12.77 2.03
CA LYS A 107 30.46 -12.17 2.46
C LYS A 107 30.64 -11.09 3.53
N LEU A 108 29.69 -10.17 3.59
CA LEU A 108 29.64 -9.05 4.52
C LEU A 108 28.24 -8.93 5.13
N TYR A 109 28.17 -8.44 6.36
CA TYR A 109 26.92 -8.15 7.05
C TYR A 109 26.83 -6.65 7.34
N SER A 110 25.66 -6.06 7.09
CA SER A 110 25.39 -4.72 7.59
C SER A 110 25.20 -4.73 9.11
N PRO A 111 25.29 -3.55 9.77
CA PRO A 111 24.61 -3.35 11.04
C PRO A 111 23.14 -3.76 10.96
N THR A 112 22.58 -4.24 12.08
CA THR A 112 21.14 -4.47 12.19
C THR A 112 20.40 -3.15 12.20
N PHE A 113 19.34 -3.06 11.41
CA PHE A 113 18.49 -1.88 11.32
C PHE A 113 17.02 -2.29 11.45
N GLN A 114 16.19 -1.35 11.89
CA GLN A 114 14.76 -1.57 12.03
C GLN A 114 14.03 -1.02 10.82
N ALA A 115 13.20 -1.85 10.19
CA ALA A 115 12.26 -1.45 9.16
C ALA A 115 10.97 -2.28 9.33
N GLY A 116 9.82 -1.63 9.29
CA GLY A 116 8.60 -2.25 9.78
C GLY A 116 8.67 -2.57 11.27
N ALA A 117 8.01 -3.65 11.66
CA ALA A 117 8.02 -4.19 13.02
C ALA A 117 9.20 -5.18 13.25
N PHE A 118 10.17 -5.21 12.34
CA PHE A 118 11.20 -6.25 12.31
C PHE A 118 12.60 -5.65 12.29
N ASN A 119 13.53 -6.40 12.89
CA ASN A 119 14.95 -6.13 12.82
C ASN A 119 15.54 -6.90 11.64
N TRP A 120 16.25 -6.19 10.78
CA TRP A 120 16.81 -6.71 9.55
C TRP A 120 18.33 -6.55 9.52
N THR A 121 18.98 -7.45 8.79
CA THR A 121 20.39 -7.36 8.43
C THR A 121 20.53 -7.64 6.94
N LEU A 122 21.32 -6.83 6.24
CA LEU A 122 21.72 -7.12 4.86
C LEU A 122 22.92 -8.06 4.86
N LEU A 123 22.85 -9.12 4.04
CA LEU A 123 23.95 -10.05 3.77
C LEU A 123 24.38 -9.88 2.31
N LEU A 124 25.63 -9.50 2.08
CA LEU A 124 26.18 -9.21 0.77
C LEU A 124 27.31 -10.16 0.41
N TYR A 125 27.26 -10.73 -0.79
CA TYR A 125 28.35 -11.49 -1.41
C TYR A 125 28.90 -10.68 -2.60
N PRO A 126 30.04 -9.97 -2.43
CA PRO A 126 30.59 -9.08 -3.47
C PRO A 126 30.94 -9.77 -4.79
N LYS A 127 31.24 -11.08 -4.73
CA LYS A 127 31.67 -11.89 -5.89
C LYS A 127 30.62 -12.93 -6.31
N GLY A 128 29.46 -12.91 -5.67
CA GLY A 128 28.33 -13.80 -5.92
C GLY A 128 28.28 -14.95 -4.90
N ASP A 129 27.08 -15.50 -4.73
CA ASP A 129 26.82 -16.68 -3.89
C ASP A 129 26.68 -17.94 -4.78
N ASP A 130 25.49 -18.19 -5.33
CA ASP A 130 25.22 -19.35 -6.22
C ASP A 130 25.87 -19.22 -7.61
N GLN A 131 26.00 -17.99 -8.11
CA GLN A 131 26.63 -17.69 -9.40
C GLN A 131 27.79 -16.72 -9.19
N GLN A 132 28.98 -17.14 -9.62
CA GLN A 132 30.17 -16.29 -9.55
C GLN A 132 30.13 -15.15 -10.57
N GLY A 133 30.76 -14.03 -10.21
CA GLY A 133 30.93 -12.87 -11.11
C GLY A 133 29.76 -11.89 -11.10
N GLN A 134 28.82 -12.04 -10.17
CA GLN A 134 27.71 -11.11 -9.94
C GLN A 134 27.72 -10.63 -8.48
N LEU A 135 26.98 -9.56 -8.20
CA LEU A 135 26.72 -9.13 -6.82
C LEU A 135 25.46 -9.84 -6.30
N SER A 136 25.55 -10.52 -5.16
CA SER A 136 24.37 -11.11 -4.51
C SER A 136 24.08 -10.41 -3.19
N LEU A 137 22.84 -9.97 -2.98
CA LEU A 137 22.39 -9.27 -1.77
C LEU A 137 21.12 -9.96 -1.24
N TYR A 138 21.11 -10.24 0.06
CA TYR A 138 20.02 -10.87 0.78
C TYR A 138 19.58 -10.02 1.95
N LEU A 139 18.30 -10.13 2.32
CA LEU A 139 17.72 -9.53 3.51
C LEU A 139 17.37 -10.65 4.49
N SER A 140 17.92 -10.61 5.70
CA SER A 140 17.61 -11.59 6.76
C SER A 140 17.01 -10.91 7.99
N ALA A 141 16.14 -11.62 8.70
CA ALA A 141 15.72 -11.22 10.04
C ALA A 141 16.92 -11.34 10.99
N ALA A 142 17.20 -10.29 11.76
CA ALA A 142 18.35 -10.28 12.66
C ALA A 142 18.18 -11.33 13.79
N GLY A 143 19.17 -12.21 13.94
CA GLY A 143 19.18 -13.27 14.94
C GLY A 143 18.79 -14.68 14.45
N SER A 144 18.64 -14.87 13.13
CA SER A 144 18.47 -16.18 12.49
C SER A 144 19.77 -17.00 12.44
#